data_AF-A0A8S2VZN4-F1
#
_entry.id   AF-A0A8S2VZN4-F1
#
_cell.length_a   1.000
_cell.length_b   1.000
_cell.length_c   1.000
_cell.angle_alpha   90.00
_cell.angle_beta   90.00
_cell.angle_gamma   90.00
#
_symmetry.space_group_name_H-M   'P 1'
#
loop_
_entity.id
_entity.type
_entity.pdbx_description
1 polymer ?
#
loop_
_entity_poly.entity_id
_entity_poly.type
_entity_poly.pdbx_seq_one_letter_code
_entity_poly.pdbx_strand_id
1 'polypeptide(L)'
;LSLGTLPPNVKSPYGPLIAPQLYAPNHQHFFNMRLDLAIDGSKNTAYMIDIEADPDDTEHNPYHNAFQAKKICLETEKQARSHLSLEKGRSWKF
;
A
#
# COMPACT_ATOMS: atom_id res chain seq x y z
N LEU A 1 -4.92 -9.17 -21.83
CA LEU A 1 -6.32 -9.27 -21.39
C LEU A 1 -6.76 -10.71 -21.57
N SER A 2 -7.27 -11.35 -20.52
CA SER A 2 -8.05 -12.58 -20.67
C SER A 2 -9.45 -12.21 -21.13
N LEU A 3 -10.05 -13.03 -22.00
CA LEU A 3 -11.32 -12.73 -22.66
C LEU A 3 -12.36 -13.80 -22.33
N GLY A 4 -13.63 -13.39 -22.26
CA GLY A 4 -14.79 -14.26 -22.17
C GLY A 4 -15.92 -13.79 -23.09
N THR A 5 -16.97 -14.59 -23.20
CA THR A 5 -18.14 -14.28 -24.04
C THR A 5 -19.36 -13.97 -23.20
N LEU A 6 -20.17 -13.01 -23.65
CA LEU A 6 -21.50 -12.74 -23.10
C LEU A 6 -22.56 -12.84 -24.20
N PRO A 7 -23.78 -13.33 -23.90
CA PRO A 7 -24.88 -13.29 -24.85
C PRO A 7 -25.23 -11.84 -25.25
N PRO A 8 -25.94 -11.65 -26.38
CA PRO A 8 -26.43 -10.34 -26.79
C PRO A 8 -27.22 -9.64 -25.69
N ASN A 9 -27.01 -8.33 -25.53
CA ASN A 9 -27.68 -7.47 -24.55
C ASN A 9 -27.45 -7.84 -23.07
N VAL A 10 -26.57 -8.81 -22.78
CA VAL A 10 -26.18 -9.15 -21.40
C VAL A 10 -24.97 -8.29 -20.99
N LYS A 11 -25.05 -7.72 -19.79
CA LYS A 11 -23.96 -7.00 -19.14
C LYS A 11 -23.51 -7.75 -17.88
N SER A 12 -22.23 -7.65 -17.56
CA SER A 12 -21.65 -8.23 -16.34
C SER A 12 -21.12 -7.11 -15.44
N PRO A 13 -21.36 -7.15 -14.12
CA PRO A 13 -20.69 -6.25 -13.18
C PRO A 13 -19.22 -6.62 -12.99
N TYR A 14 -18.80 -7.80 -13.44
CA TYR A 14 -17.46 -8.36 -13.23
C TYR A 14 -16.46 -8.01 -14.34
N GLY A 15 -16.81 -7.08 -15.24
CA GLY A 15 -15.90 -6.56 -16.25
C GLY A 15 -16.62 -5.96 -17.46
N PRO A 16 -15.96 -5.07 -18.21
CA PRO A 16 -16.59 -4.38 -19.33
C PRO A 16 -16.78 -5.28 -20.56
N LEU A 17 -17.77 -4.93 -21.38
CA LEU A 17 -17.84 -5.37 -22.77
C LEU A 17 -16.87 -4.51 -23.60
N ILE A 18 -16.00 -5.14 -24.40
CA ILE A 18 -14.99 -4.45 -25.21
C ILE A 18 -15.25 -4.56 -26.72
N ALA A 19 -16.09 -5.52 -27.13
CA ALA A 19 -16.67 -5.64 -28.46
C ALA A 19 -18.00 -6.43 -28.36
N PRO A 20 -18.87 -6.45 -29.38
CA PRO A 20 -20.11 -7.24 -29.33
C PRO A 20 -19.86 -8.68 -28.88
N GLN A 21 -20.51 -9.08 -27.78
CA GLN A 21 -20.39 -10.39 -27.13
C GLN A 21 -19.00 -10.75 -26.57
N LEU A 22 -18.02 -9.85 -26.62
CA LEU A 22 -16.66 -10.03 -26.09
C LEU A 22 -16.46 -9.18 -24.83
N TYR A 23 -16.26 -9.84 -23.70
CA TYR A 23 -16.14 -9.22 -22.39
C TYR A 23 -14.75 -9.47 -21.78
N ALA A 24 -14.25 -8.49 -21.04
CA ALA A 24 -12.98 -8.56 -20.33
C ALA A 24 -13.21 -8.66 -18.82
N PRO A 25 -13.05 -9.85 -18.20
CA PRO A 25 -13.14 -10.00 -16.75
C PRO A 25 -12.17 -9.08 -16.00
N ASN A 26 -12.68 -8.44 -14.94
CA ASN A 26 -11.85 -7.76 -13.95
C ASN A 26 -10.92 -8.79 -13.29
N HIS A 27 -9.63 -8.46 -13.21
CA HIS A 27 -8.61 -9.29 -12.58
C HIS A 27 -7.50 -8.40 -12.03
N GLN A 28 -6.70 -8.94 -11.12
CA GLN A 28 -5.57 -8.25 -10.52
C GLN A 28 -4.28 -8.98 -10.85
N HIS A 29 -3.21 -8.21 -11.03
CA HIS A 29 -1.84 -8.72 -11.16
C HIS A 29 -1.10 -8.34 -9.90
N PHE A 30 -0.65 -9.34 -9.16
CA PHE A 30 0.16 -9.13 -7.96
C PHE A 30 1.60 -9.47 -8.25
N PHE A 31 2.50 -8.58 -7.84
CA PHE A 31 3.93 -8.78 -7.95
C PHE A 31 4.52 -8.97 -6.56
N ASN A 32 5.57 -9.78 -6.48
CA ASN A 32 6.35 -9.94 -5.26
C ASN A 32 7.81 -9.61 -5.57
N MET A 33 8.43 -8.83 -4.70
CA MET A 33 9.85 -8.52 -4.76
C MET A 33 10.53 -9.13 -3.53
N ARG A 34 11.52 -10.00 -3.77
CA ARG A 34 12.43 -10.48 -2.73
C ARG A 34 13.68 -9.62 -2.76
N LEU A 35 13.93 -8.88 -1.68
CA LEU A 35 15.13 -8.07 -1.52
C LEU A 35 15.98 -8.68 -0.40
N ASP A 36 17.20 -9.08 -0.74
CA ASP A 36 18.22 -9.55 0.20
C ASP A 36 19.21 -8.41 0.39
N LEU A 37 19.13 -7.72 1.53
CA LEU A 37 19.75 -6.41 1.72
C LEU A 37 21.05 -6.52 2.51
N ALA A 38 22.00 -5.65 2.14
CA ALA A 38 23.27 -5.47 2.83
C ALA A 38 23.68 -3.99 2.81
N ILE A 39 22.81 -3.09 3.29
CA ILE A 39 23.03 -1.63 3.30
C ILE A 39 24.13 -1.32 4.33
N ASP A 40 25.29 -0.87 3.87
CA ASP A 40 26.49 -0.63 4.69
C ASP A 40 26.90 -1.84 5.57
N GLY A 41 26.57 -3.06 5.14
CA GLY A 41 26.88 -4.30 5.85
C GLY A 41 25.67 -5.23 6.01
N SER A 42 25.87 -6.39 6.64
CA SER A 42 24.85 -7.45 6.73
C SER A 42 23.86 -7.31 7.90
N LYS A 43 24.05 -6.32 8.78
CA LYS A 43 23.22 -6.11 9.97
C LYS A 43 22.23 -4.97 9.74
N ASN A 44 21.24 -5.19 8.88
CA ASN A 44 20.19 -4.21 8.59
C ASN A 44 18.98 -4.36 9.53
N THR A 45 18.23 -3.27 9.69
CA THR A 45 17.01 -3.22 10.51
C THR A 45 15.91 -2.57 9.70
N ALA A 46 14.76 -3.22 9.60
CA ALA A 46 13.61 -2.66 8.93
C ALA A 46 12.83 -1.71 9.86
N TYR A 47 12.45 -0.55 9.32
CA TYR A 47 11.56 0.41 9.95
C TYR A 47 10.36 0.66 9.05
N MET A 48 9.18 0.75 9.65
CA MET A 48 8.01 1.35 9.02
C MET A 48 7.93 2.81 9.44
N ILE A 49 7.59 3.71 8.51
CA ILE A 49 7.52 5.14 8.75
C ILE A 49 6.13 5.61 8.36
N ASP A 50 5.41 6.20 9.32
CA ASP A 50 4.11 6.85 9.11
C ASP A 50 4.25 8.36 9.33
N ILE A 51 3.52 9.15 8.56
CA ILE A 51 3.29 10.57 8.85
C ILE A 51 2.08 10.67 9.77
N GLU A 52 2.27 11.27 10.94
CA GLU A 52 1.22 11.48 11.93
C GLU A 52 1.18 12.97 12.31
N ALA A 53 -0.03 13.54 12.35
CA ALA A 53 -0.22 14.85 12.97
C ALA A 53 0.14 14.78 14.45
N ASP A 54 0.73 15.84 14.97
CA ASP A 54 1.01 15.89 16.40
C ASP A 54 -0.30 15.95 17.19
N PRO A 55 -0.31 15.43 18.43
CA PRO A 55 -1.47 15.56 19.31
C PRO A 55 -1.89 17.02 19.47
N ASP A 56 -3.15 17.21 19.83
CA ASP A 56 -3.64 18.50 20.28
C ASP A 56 -2.97 18.85 21.61
N ASP A 57 -2.01 19.77 21.53
CA ASP A 57 -1.24 20.26 22.66
C ASP A 57 -1.10 21.77 22.49
N THR A 58 -1.83 22.56 23.28
CA THR A 58 -1.81 24.01 23.16
C THR A 58 -0.53 24.65 23.71
N GLU A 59 0.28 23.91 24.46
CA GLU A 59 1.58 24.40 24.95
C GLU A 59 2.65 24.23 23.88
N HIS A 60 2.73 23.04 23.26
CA HIS A 60 3.78 22.69 22.30
C HIS A 60 3.38 22.81 20.82
N ASN A 61 2.08 22.75 20.51
CA ASN A 61 1.48 22.87 19.18
C ASN A 61 0.27 23.84 19.18
N PRO A 62 0.42 25.10 19.63
CA PRO A 62 -0.68 26.06 19.83
C PRO A 62 -1.49 26.38 18.56
N TYR A 63 -0.95 26.06 17.38
CA TYR A 63 -1.59 26.35 16.09
C TYR A 63 -2.10 25.08 15.37
N HIS A 64 -2.00 23.91 15.99
CA HIS A 64 -2.51 22.64 15.47
C HIS A 64 -2.01 22.31 14.04
N ASN A 65 -0.80 22.74 13.70
CA ASN A 65 -0.25 22.62 12.36
C ASN A 65 0.99 21.71 12.29
N ALA A 66 1.45 21.18 13.42
CA ALA A 66 2.59 20.28 13.49
C ALA A 66 2.23 18.83 13.10
N PHE A 67 3.18 18.15 12.46
CA PHE A 67 3.14 16.73 12.12
C PHE A 67 4.57 16.18 12.02
N GLN A 68 4.72 14.87 12.12
CA GLN A 68 6.02 14.22 12.14
C GLN A 68 6.05 12.85 11.44
N ALA A 69 7.25 12.46 11.03
CA ALA A 69 7.53 11.12 10.53
C ALA A 69 7.86 10.19 11.70
N LYS A 70 6.87 9.40 12.12
CA LYS A 70 7.01 8.43 13.20
C LYS A 70 7.62 7.14 12.67
N LYS A 71 8.81 6.81 13.18
CA LYS A 71 9.56 5.60 12.84
C LYS A 71 9.25 4.49 13.83
N ILE A 72 8.86 3.33 13.31
CA ILE A 72 8.51 2.14 14.08
C ILE A 72 9.51 1.04 13.72
N CYS A 73 10.29 0.60 14.70
CA CYS A 73 11.20 -0.53 14.53
C CYS A 73 10.40 -1.82 14.37
N LEU A 74 10.74 -2.62 13.35
CA LEU A 74 10.11 -3.91 13.09
C LEU A 74 10.97 -5.02 13.70
N GLU A 75 10.88 -5.19 15.02
CA GLU A 75 11.73 -6.10 15.80
C GLU A 75 11.44 -7.58 15.55
N THR A 76 10.23 -7.89 15.08
CA THR A 76 9.78 -9.25 14.81
C THR A 76 9.18 -9.36 13.41
N GLU A 77 9.26 -10.57 12.83
CA GLU A 77 8.65 -10.87 11.53
C GLU A 77 7.14 -10.57 11.51
N LYS A 78 6.46 -10.78 12.66
CA LYS A 78 5.04 -10.49 12.81
C LYS A 78 4.75 -9.00 12.70
N GLN A 79 5.59 -8.14 13.28
CA GLN A 79 5.47 -6.68 13.14
C GLN A 79 5.75 -6.21 11.72
N ALA A 80 6.65 -6.89 10.99
CA ALA A 80 6.99 -6.53 9.61
C ALA A 80 5.87 -6.77 8.59
N ARG A 81 4.82 -7.51 8.96
CA ARG A 81 3.62 -7.67 8.13
C ARG A 81 2.78 -6.40 8.19
N SER A 82 2.66 -5.69 7.08
CA SER A 82 1.91 -4.44 7.03
C SER A 82 1.23 -4.24 5.67
N HIS A 83 0.19 -3.40 5.66
CA HIS A 83 -0.44 -2.88 4.45
C HIS A 83 0.08 -1.47 4.16
N LEU A 84 0.04 -1.09 2.88
CA LEU A 84 0.18 0.29 2.44
C LEU A 84 -0.88 1.16 3.14
N SER A 85 -0.47 2.33 3.62
CA SER A 85 -1.39 3.39 4.04
C SER A 85 -1.04 4.66 3.27
N LEU A 86 -1.87 5.00 2.29
CA LEU A 86 -1.71 6.25 1.53
C LEU A 86 -2.03 7.48 2.38
N GLU A 87 -3.02 7.36 3.29
CA GLU A 87 -3.40 8.42 4.22
C GLU A 87 -2.24 8.87 5.11
N LYS A 88 -1.47 7.91 5.63
CA LYS A 88 -0.28 8.17 6.46
C LYS A 88 1.00 8.36 5.65
N GLY A 89 0.94 8.35 4.32
CA GLY A 89 2.14 8.37 3.48
C GLY A 89 3.15 7.28 3.84
N ARG A 90 2.67 6.09 4.23
CA ARG A 90 3.49 5.03 4.82
C ARG A 90 4.62 4.59 3.88
N SER A 91 5.82 4.50 4.43
CA SER A 91 7.02 3.99 3.74
C SER A 91 7.82 3.03 4.61
N TRP A 92 8.81 2.36 4.01
CA TRP A 92 9.72 1.45 4.71
C TRP A 92 11.18 1.86 4.46
N LYS A 93 12.00 1.74 5.49
CA LYS A 93 13.45 1.97 5.46
C LYS A 93 14.16 0.74 6.01
N PHE A 94 15.36 0.46 5.50
CA PHE A 94 16.21 -0.65 5.88
C PHE A 94 17.62 -0.16 6.24
#